data_AF-A0A6V8IKB0-F1
#
_entry.id   AF-A0A6V8IKB0-F1
#
_cell.length_a   1.000
_cell.length_b   1.000
_cell.length_c   1.000
_cell.angle_alpha   90.00
_cell.angle_beta   90.00
_cell.angle_gamma   90.00
#
_symmetry.space_group_name_H-M   'P 1'
#
loop_
_entity.id
_entity.type
_entity.pdbx_description
1 polymer ?
#
loop_
_entity_poly.entity_id
_entity_poly.type
_entity_poly.pdbx_seq_one_letter_code
_entity_poly.pdbx_strand_id
1 'polypeptide(L)'
;MEEKFPLSLLQAVSDWQRSSNVKRANKLKAECKDLPAEFRSCLLVCYRQIALPKEGVWNLIGEDCLPEKISSWTLDIEVAKAFKGGVPPEGQGFQGTILYLYPPPDSIIVNLSKLFRDADFLAAMEMNQSYITGYHDGAGRYRGGQNEVVLEIDAVMPEDIYSLGGYSSPLKELVAQAAELVYRRSATDEERQNLLLDATHAGVSAGPSWLNMDATRRVLARTKPQAEVLHDVKRRQDSGFS
;
A
#
# COMPACT_ATOMS: atom_id res chain seq x y z
N MET A 1 -37.26 15.89 7.42
CA MET A 1 -35.81 16.20 7.40
C MET A 1 -35.13 14.98 6.86
N GLU A 2 -34.39 15.11 5.77
CA GLU A 2 -33.55 14.02 5.28
C GLU A 2 -32.39 13.86 6.27
N GLU A 3 -32.20 12.66 6.82
CA GLU A 3 -31.09 12.41 7.75
C GLU A 3 -29.76 12.52 6.99
N LYS A 4 -28.82 13.33 7.53
CA LYS A 4 -27.47 13.54 6.96
C LYS A 4 -26.71 12.23 6.71
N PHE A 5 -26.93 11.22 7.57
CA PHE A 5 -26.31 9.90 7.47
C PHE A 5 -27.36 8.78 7.65
N PRO A 6 -28.01 8.34 6.56
CA PRO A 6 -29.03 7.30 6.65
C PRO A 6 -28.43 5.94 7.02
N LEU A 7 -29.22 5.07 7.64
CA LEU A 7 -28.79 3.72 8.05
C LEU A 7 -28.16 2.91 6.90
N SER A 8 -28.63 3.08 5.66
CA SER A 8 -28.08 2.40 4.49
C SER A 8 -26.62 2.77 4.21
N LEU A 9 -26.27 4.05 4.38
CA LEU A 9 -24.89 4.53 4.29
C LEU A 9 -24.04 3.96 5.44
N LEU A 10 -24.54 4.02 6.68
CA LEU A 10 -23.83 3.47 7.84
C LEU A 10 -23.52 1.98 7.66
N GLN A 11 -24.50 1.21 7.17
CA GLN A 11 -24.35 -0.19 6.82
C GLN A 11 -23.29 -0.39 5.72
N ALA A 12 -23.32 0.42 4.66
CA ALA A 12 -22.36 0.30 3.56
C ALA A 12 -20.92 0.59 4.00
N VAL A 13 -20.71 1.59 4.85
CA VAL A 13 -19.39 1.90 5.46
C VAL A 13 -18.92 0.71 6.30
N SER A 14 -19.78 0.19 7.19
CA SER A 14 -19.42 -0.94 8.05
C SER A 14 -19.12 -2.21 7.24
N ASP A 15 -19.90 -2.49 6.19
CA ASP A 15 -19.67 -3.62 5.30
C ASP A 15 -18.34 -3.52 4.56
N TRP A 16 -18.02 -2.35 4.02
CA TRP A 16 -16.74 -2.10 3.36
C TRP A 16 -15.56 -2.35 4.32
N GLN A 17 -15.61 -1.77 5.51
CA GLN A 17 -14.56 -1.89 6.52
C GLN A 17 -14.39 -3.31 7.06
N ARG A 18 -15.45 -4.13 7.01
CA ARG A 18 -15.38 -5.55 7.35
C ARG A 18 -14.61 -6.36 6.31
N SER A 19 -14.85 -6.09 5.03
CA SER A 19 -13.99 -6.54 3.92
C SER A 19 -14.36 -5.88 2.60
N SER A 20 -13.35 -5.66 1.77
CA SER A 20 -13.47 -5.07 0.44
C SER A 20 -13.75 -6.16 -0.61
N ASN A 21 -14.90 -6.08 -1.29
CA ASN A 21 -15.20 -6.86 -2.49
C ASN A 21 -16.05 -6.04 -3.45
N VAL A 22 -16.19 -6.48 -4.70
CA VAL A 22 -16.89 -5.73 -5.77
C VAL A 22 -18.32 -5.35 -5.38
N LYS A 23 -19.08 -6.26 -4.75
CA LYS A 23 -20.46 -5.98 -4.33
C LYS A 23 -20.52 -4.85 -3.30
N ARG A 24 -19.64 -4.90 -2.30
CA ARG A 24 -19.58 -3.89 -1.22
C ARG A 24 -19.00 -2.56 -1.72
N ALA A 25 -18.02 -2.61 -2.60
CA ALA A 25 -17.47 -1.45 -3.28
C ALA A 25 -18.55 -0.67 -4.04
N ASN A 26 -19.33 -1.37 -4.86
CA ASN A 26 -20.42 -0.77 -5.63
C ASN A 26 -21.53 -0.22 -4.74
N LYS A 27 -21.87 -0.94 -3.64
CA LYS A 27 -22.85 -0.47 -2.67
C LYS A 27 -22.37 0.79 -1.96
N LEU A 28 -21.12 0.83 -1.49
CA LEU A 28 -20.52 2.01 -0.88
C LEU A 28 -20.54 3.20 -1.85
N LYS A 29 -20.10 3.01 -3.10
CA LYS A 29 -20.15 4.04 -4.13
C LYS A 29 -21.55 4.60 -4.34
N ALA A 30 -22.57 3.74 -4.38
CA ALA A 30 -23.96 4.16 -4.53
C ALA A 30 -24.45 5.00 -3.34
N GLU A 31 -24.20 4.54 -2.11
CA GLU A 31 -24.64 5.25 -0.89
C GLU A 31 -23.86 6.56 -0.65
N CYS A 32 -22.61 6.64 -1.11
CA CYS A 32 -21.78 7.84 -0.97
C CYS A 32 -22.06 8.90 -2.03
N LYS A 33 -22.87 8.62 -3.06
CA LYS A 33 -23.09 9.56 -4.17
C LYS A 33 -23.57 10.94 -3.70
N ASP A 34 -24.47 10.96 -2.72
CA ASP A 34 -25.12 12.18 -2.25
C ASP A 34 -24.49 12.72 -0.95
N LEU A 35 -23.33 12.19 -0.55
CA LEU A 35 -22.55 12.75 0.56
C LEU A 35 -22.09 14.17 0.24
N PRO A 36 -22.05 15.06 1.25
CA PRO A 36 -21.42 16.37 1.12
C PRO A 36 -20.01 16.29 0.53
N ALA A 37 -19.66 17.29 -0.30
CA ALA A 37 -18.40 17.32 -1.04
C ALA A 37 -17.16 17.29 -0.12
N GLU A 38 -17.26 17.74 1.14
CA GLU A 38 -16.16 17.61 2.08
C GLU A 38 -15.75 16.14 2.33
N PHE A 39 -16.70 15.20 2.33
CA PHE A 39 -16.44 13.77 2.53
C PHE A 39 -16.03 13.06 1.24
N ARG A 40 -16.12 13.75 0.10
CA ARG A 40 -15.71 13.25 -1.21
C ARG A 40 -14.51 14.01 -1.78
N SER A 41 -13.72 14.62 -0.90
CA SER A 41 -12.52 15.38 -1.27
C SER A 41 -11.32 15.03 -0.41
N CYS A 42 -10.13 15.08 -1.01
CA CYS A 42 -8.86 14.83 -0.36
C CYS A 42 -7.77 15.66 -1.04
N LEU A 43 -7.10 16.52 -0.27
CA LEU A 43 -5.97 17.33 -0.73
C LEU A 43 -4.62 16.77 -0.27
N LEU A 44 -4.66 15.67 0.48
CA LEU A 44 -3.49 14.99 1.00
C LEU A 44 -3.13 13.82 0.08
N VAL A 45 -1.85 13.48 0.08
CA VAL A 45 -1.34 12.27 -0.56
C VAL A 45 -1.96 11.04 0.10
N CYS A 46 -2.32 10.07 -0.74
CA CYS A 46 -2.81 8.76 -0.35
C CYS A 46 -1.76 7.71 -0.68
N TYR A 47 -1.60 6.72 0.21
CA TYR A 47 -0.68 5.60 0.06
C TYR A 47 -1.42 4.27 0.02
N ARG A 48 -0.86 3.29 -0.68
CA ARG A 48 -1.39 1.93 -0.67
C ARG A 48 -0.28 0.92 -0.86
N GLN A 49 -0.22 -0.07 0.03
CA GLN A 49 0.62 -1.23 -0.17
C GLN A 49 -0.09 -2.29 -1.00
N ILE A 50 0.60 -2.79 -2.00
CA ILE A 50 0.21 -3.95 -2.80
C ILE A 50 1.35 -4.98 -2.82
N ALA A 51 0.96 -6.25 -2.91
CA ALA A 51 1.89 -7.36 -3.12
C ALA A 51 1.68 -7.87 -4.55
N LEU A 52 2.63 -7.57 -5.43
CA LEU A 52 2.51 -7.87 -6.86
C LEU A 52 3.12 -9.24 -7.15
N PRO A 53 2.40 -10.17 -7.81
CA PRO A 53 3.04 -11.34 -8.42
C PRO A 53 3.90 -10.88 -9.61
N LYS A 54 4.72 -11.79 -10.17
CA LYS A 54 5.58 -11.49 -11.32
C LYS A 54 4.86 -10.79 -12.48
N GLU A 55 3.65 -11.23 -12.82
CA GLU A 55 2.83 -10.60 -13.86
C GLU A 55 2.40 -9.16 -13.49
N GLY A 56 2.08 -8.91 -12.22
CA GLY A 56 1.72 -7.57 -11.75
C GLY A 56 2.91 -6.62 -11.76
N VAL A 57 4.11 -7.11 -11.44
CA VAL A 57 5.37 -6.34 -11.58
C VAL A 57 5.62 -6.02 -13.06
N TRP A 58 5.40 -6.98 -13.95
CA TRP A 58 5.52 -6.76 -15.40
C TRP A 58 4.51 -5.73 -15.90
N ASN A 59 3.24 -5.82 -15.51
CA ASN A 59 2.24 -4.83 -15.91
C ASN A 59 2.62 -3.43 -15.44
N LEU A 60 3.03 -3.28 -14.18
CA LEU A 60 3.37 -1.98 -13.63
C LEU A 60 4.66 -1.37 -14.22
N ILE A 61 5.72 -2.16 -14.40
CA ILE A 61 7.06 -1.65 -14.78
C ILE A 61 7.36 -1.84 -16.28
N GLY A 62 6.80 -2.87 -16.90
CA GLY A 62 7.06 -3.25 -18.29
C GLY A 62 5.99 -2.79 -19.27
N GLU A 63 4.71 -2.78 -18.86
CA GLU A 63 3.60 -2.23 -19.65
C GLU A 63 3.22 -0.81 -19.22
N ASP A 64 3.98 -0.23 -18.28
CA ASP A 64 3.75 1.08 -17.66
C ASP A 64 2.30 1.29 -17.19
N CYS A 65 1.60 0.23 -16.77
CA CYS A 65 0.20 0.30 -16.39
C CYS A 65 -0.24 -0.91 -15.55
N LEU A 66 -0.69 -0.65 -14.33
CA LEU A 66 -1.38 -1.64 -13.52
C LEU A 66 -2.86 -1.24 -13.38
N PRO A 67 -3.80 -1.97 -14.00
CA PRO A 67 -5.22 -1.71 -13.86
C PRO A 67 -5.67 -1.78 -12.41
N GLU A 68 -6.47 -0.80 -12.00
CA GLU A 68 -7.02 -0.68 -10.67
C GLU A 68 -8.55 -0.66 -10.67
N LYS A 69 -9.10 -0.73 -9.46
CA LYS A 69 -10.54 -0.72 -9.20
C LYS A 69 -10.82 0.11 -7.95
N ILE A 70 -12.06 0.07 -7.48
CA ILE A 70 -12.42 0.59 -6.17
C ILE A 70 -11.55 -0.07 -5.09
N SER A 71 -10.82 0.75 -4.36
CA SER A 71 -9.76 0.30 -3.46
C SER A 71 -9.56 1.22 -2.27
N SER A 72 -8.95 0.66 -1.22
CA SER A 72 -8.63 1.34 0.03
C SER A 72 -7.23 1.93 -0.01
N TRP A 73 -7.11 3.20 0.35
CA TRP A 73 -5.87 3.96 0.47
C TRP A 73 -5.80 4.60 1.85
N THR A 74 -4.59 4.91 2.34
CA THR A 74 -4.37 5.53 3.65
C THR A 74 -3.65 6.87 3.52
N LEU A 75 -3.98 7.82 4.38
CA LEU A 75 -3.28 9.11 4.53
C LEU A 75 -1.96 8.97 5.31
N ASP A 76 -1.68 7.79 5.86
CA ASP A 76 -0.52 7.52 6.71
C ASP A 76 0.38 6.47 6.07
N ILE A 77 1.60 6.87 5.74
CA ILE A 77 2.62 6.00 5.14
C ILE A 77 3.04 4.85 6.07
N GLU A 78 3.03 5.05 7.39
CA GLU A 78 3.40 3.99 8.34
C GLU A 78 2.31 2.93 8.41
N VAL A 79 1.03 3.33 8.28
CA VAL A 79 -0.08 2.38 8.08
C VAL A 79 0.11 1.60 6.79
N ALA A 80 0.50 2.25 5.69
CA ALA A 80 0.76 1.56 4.44
C ALA A 80 1.92 0.57 4.58
N LYS A 81 3.03 0.96 5.21
CA LYS A 81 4.22 0.09 5.42
C LYS A 81 3.98 -1.10 6.34
N ALA A 82 3.06 -0.99 7.29
CA ALA A 82 2.75 -2.06 8.24
C ALA A 82 1.64 -3.00 7.73
N PHE A 83 0.97 -2.65 6.64
CA PHE A 83 -0.16 -3.41 6.12
C PHE A 83 0.24 -4.86 5.81
N LYS A 84 -0.61 -5.82 6.20
CA LYS A 84 -0.35 -7.27 6.07
C LYS A 84 0.99 -7.73 6.65
N GLY A 85 1.51 -7.05 7.68
CA GLY A 85 2.79 -7.40 8.32
C GLY A 85 4.02 -6.80 7.63
N GLY A 86 3.81 -5.89 6.67
CA GLY A 86 4.87 -5.15 5.98
C GLY A 86 5.39 -5.85 4.74
N VAL A 87 6.72 -5.91 4.56
CA VAL A 87 7.32 -6.43 3.33
C VAL A 87 6.91 -7.91 3.14
N PRO A 88 6.36 -8.30 1.98
CA PRO A 88 5.95 -9.68 1.71
C PRO A 88 7.12 -10.66 1.84
N PRO A 89 6.99 -11.81 2.54
CA PRO A 89 8.09 -12.73 2.82
C PRO A 89 8.88 -13.18 1.58
N GLU A 90 10.20 -13.32 1.74
CA GLU A 90 11.09 -13.81 0.68
C GLU A 90 10.67 -15.20 0.18
N GLY A 91 10.84 -15.46 -1.11
CA GLY A 91 10.54 -16.77 -1.71
C GLY A 91 9.06 -17.02 -2.04
N GLN A 92 8.14 -16.12 -1.66
CA GLN A 92 6.72 -16.26 -2.01
C GLN A 92 6.36 -15.76 -3.42
N GLY A 93 7.33 -15.23 -4.17
CA GLY A 93 7.12 -14.74 -5.54
C GLY A 93 6.35 -13.41 -5.62
N PHE A 94 6.21 -12.70 -4.50
CA PHE A 94 5.58 -11.39 -4.43
C PHE A 94 6.61 -10.27 -4.27
N GLN A 95 6.42 -9.18 -4.99
CA GLN A 95 7.13 -7.92 -4.80
C GLN A 95 6.25 -6.96 -4.00
N GLY A 96 6.71 -6.57 -2.82
CA GLY A 96 6.08 -5.50 -2.04
C GLY A 96 6.24 -4.18 -2.77
N THR A 97 5.15 -3.46 -2.98
CA THR A 97 5.14 -2.14 -3.62
C THR A 97 4.21 -1.22 -2.83
N ILE A 98 4.70 -0.03 -2.47
CA ILE A 98 3.87 1.04 -1.94
C ILE A 98 3.70 2.07 -3.05
N LEU A 99 2.44 2.38 -3.33
CA LEU A 99 2.03 3.42 -4.24
C LEU A 99 1.73 4.71 -3.47
N TYR A 100 1.87 5.85 -4.13
CA TYR A 100 1.36 7.13 -3.66
C TYR A 100 0.72 7.90 -4.79
N LEU A 101 -0.32 8.69 -4.49
CA LEU A 101 -0.90 9.64 -5.43
C LEU A 101 -1.65 10.76 -4.70
N TYR A 102 -1.87 11.86 -5.40
CA TYR A 102 -2.88 12.85 -5.04
C TYR A 102 -4.19 12.45 -5.72
N PRO A 103 -5.25 12.09 -4.97
CA PRO A 103 -6.46 11.57 -5.59
C PRO A 103 -7.07 12.58 -6.57
N PRO A 104 -7.36 12.19 -7.82
CA PRO A 104 -8.19 12.99 -8.70
C PRO A 104 -9.52 13.33 -8.02
N PRO A 105 -10.07 14.55 -8.19
CA PRO A 105 -11.30 14.96 -7.48
C PRO A 105 -12.47 13.99 -7.67
N ASP A 106 -12.68 13.49 -8.89
CA ASP A 106 -13.79 12.60 -9.22
C ASP A 106 -13.55 11.13 -8.86
N SER A 107 -12.32 10.75 -8.51
CA SER A 107 -11.99 9.37 -8.12
C SER A 107 -12.38 9.05 -6.68
N ILE A 108 -12.68 10.07 -5.87
CA ILE A 108 -12.92 9.87 -4.43
C ILE A 108 -14.36 9.44 -4.21
N ILE A 109 -14.53 8.19 -3.78
CA ILE A 109 -15.84 7.68 -3.35
C ILE A 109 -16.17 8.23 -1.98
N VAL A 110 -15.26 8.05 -1.02
CA VAL A 110 -15.43 8.55 0.36
C VAL A 110 -14.09 8.69 1.07
N ASN A 111 -13.93 9.80 1.77
CA ASN A 111 -12.85 10.05 2.72
C ASN A 111 -13.31 9.62 4.12
N LEU A 112 -13.12 8.34 4.44
CA LEU A 112 -13.50 7.80 5.76
C LEU A 112 -12.75 8.50 6.88
N SER A 113 -11.52 8.97 6.63
CA SER A 113 -10.77 9.75 7.61
C SER A 113 -11.49 11.04 8.02
N LYS A 114 -12.14 11.74 7.09
CA LYS A 114 -12.98 12.90 7.42
C LYS A 114 -14.31 12.47 8.05
N LEU A 115 -14.94 11.43 7.52
CA LEU A 115 -16.23 10.94 7.99
C LEU A 115 -16.19 10.53 9.47
N PHE A 116 -15.15 9.79 9.88
CA PHE A 116 -14.94 9.38 11.28
C PHE A 116 -14.49 10.50 12.22
N ARG A 117 -14.25 11.73 11.71
CA ARG A 117 -14.02 12.93 12.53
C ARG A 117 -15.26 13.83 12.63
N ASP A 118 -16.32 13.52 11.88
CA ASP A 118 -17.59 14.25 11.93
C ASP A 118 -18.42 13.76 13.12
N ALA A 119 -18.80 14.68 14.00
CA ALA A 119 -19.53 14.34 15.22
C ALA A 119 -20.93 13.77 14.93
N ASP A 120 -21.62 14.30 13.92
CA ASP A 120 -22.95 13.84 13.55
C ASP A 120 -22.89 12.40 12.99
N PHE A 121 -21.83 12.07 12.22
CA PHE A 121 -21.61 10.72 11.72
C PHE A 121 -21.36 9.72 12.85
N LEU A 122 -20.51 10.08 13.81
CA LEU A 122 -20.24 9.23 14.98
C LEU A 122 -21.49 9.02 15.82
N ALA A 123 -22.28 10.08 16.06
CA ALA A 123 -23.55 9.99 16.76
C ALA A 123 -24.55 9.09 16.01
N ALA A 124 -24.63 9.20 14.69
CA ALA A 124 -25.48 8.36 13.85
C ALA A 124 -25.05 6.88 13.91
N MET A 125 -23.74 6.59 13.87
CA MET A 125 -23.19 5.23 14.04
C MET A 125 -23.54 4.64 15.40
N GLU A 126 -23.37 5.40 16.48
CA GLU A 126 -23.66 4.95 17.85
C GLU A 126 -25.15 4.67 18.06
N MET A 127 -26.02 5.58 17.60
CA MET A 127 -27.47 5.43 17.68
C MET A 127 -27.97 4.20 16.92
N ASN A 128 -27.32 3.86 15.79
CA ASN A 128 -27.74 2.79 14.91
C ASN A 128 -26.96 1.47 15.07
N GLN A 129 -26.03 1.38 16.03
CA GLN A 129 -25.10 0.24 16.12
C GLN A 129 -25.79 -1.14 16.16
N SER A 130 -26.96 -1.24 16.82
CA SER A 130 -27.74 -2.49 16.91
C SER A 130 -28.46 -2.87 15.62
N TYR A 131 -28.62 -1.92 14.71
CA TYR A 131 -29.25 -2.11 13.40
C TYR A 131 -28.23 -2.36 12.28
N ILE A 132 -26.94 -2.16 12.56
CA ILE A 132 -25.86 -2.39 11.60
C ILE A 132 -25.38 -3.84 11.72
N THR A 133 -25.63 -4.62 10.67
CA THR A 133 -25.17 -6.01 10.61
C THR A 133 -23.65 -6.06 10.55
N GLY A 134 -23.04 -6.79 11.49
CA GLY A 134 -21.58 -6.94 11.57
C GLY A 134 -20.85 -5.69 12.03
N TYR A 135 -21.50 -4.80 12.79
CA TYR A 135 -20.92 -3.55 13.28
C TYR A 135 -19.54 -3.74 13.94
N HIS A 136 -19.40 -4.70 14.85
CA HIS A 136 -18.14 -4.92 15.58
C HIS A 136 -16.99 -5.44 14.69
N ASP A 137 -17.31 -6.14 13.62
CA ASP A 137 -16.33 -6.60 12.63
C ASP A 137 -15.99 -5.52 11.59
N GLY A 138 -16.87 -4.52 11.45
CA GLY A 138 -16.76 -3.38 10.54
C GLY A 138 -16.46 -2.09 11.30
N ALA A 139 -17.37 -1.12 11.20
CA ALA A 139 -17.15 0.25 11.70
C ALA A 139 -16.82 0.34 13.20
N GLY A 140 -17.40 -0.55 14.01
CA GLY A 140 -17.17 -0.59 15.46
C GLY A 140 -15.75 -0.96 15.87
N ARG A 141 -14.96 -1.59 14.98
CA ARG A 141 -13.55 -1.92 15.24
C ARG A 141 -12.66 -0.67 15.31
N TYR A 142 -13.02 0.37 14.57
CA TYR A 142 -12.10 1.46 14.24
C TYR A 142 -12.28 2.73 15.08
N ARG A 143 -13.36 2.82 15.86
CA ARG A 143 -13.58 3.78 16.97
C ARG A 143 -13.10 5.23 16.72
N GLY A 144 -13.28 5.76 15.51
CA GLY A 144 -12.91 7.16 15.15
C GLY A 144 -11.48 7.37 14.65
N GLY A 145 -10.61 6.36 14.73
CA GLY A 145 -9.21 6.43 14.28
C GLY A 145 -9.01 5.81 12.91
N GLN A 146 -9.54 6.44 11.86
CA GLN A 146 -9.34 5.98 10.48
C GLN A 146 -8.58 7.00 9.65
N ASN A 147 -7.59 6.51 8.89
CA ASN A 147 -6.85 7.28 7.89
C ASN A 147 -7.22 6.84 6.47
N GLU A 148 -8.31 6.09 6.32
CA GLU A 148 -8.72 5.50 5.05
C GLU A 148 -9.40 6.52 4.12
N VAL A 149 -9.09 6.41 2.83
CA VAL A 149 -9.78 7.04 1.71
C VAL A 149 -10.06 5.96 0.67
N VAL A 150 -11.31 5.88 0.20
CA VAL A 150 -11.72 4.91 -0.82
C VAL A 150 -11.75 5.60 -2.17
N LEU A 151 -10.99 5.06 -3.11
CA LEU A 151 -10.79 5.62 -4.44
C LEU A 151 -11.25 4.64 -5.52
N GLU A 152 -11.72 5.19 -6.64
CA GLU A 152 -11.92 4.48 -7.90
C GLU A 152 -11.04 5.12 -8.96
N ILE A 153 -9.97 4.44 -9.34
CA ILE A 153 -9.03 4.86 -10.38
C ILE A 153 -8.86 3.72 -11.38
N ASP A 154 -8.65 4.08 -12.65
CA ASP A 154 -8.56 3.10 -13.73
C ASP A 154 -7.25 2.32 -13.71
N ALA A 155 -6.15 2.99 -13.38
CA ALA A 155 -4.82 2.41 -13.35
C ALA A 155 -3.85 3.23 -12.49
N VAL A 156 -2.72 2.62 -12.18
CA VAL A 156 -1.53 3.25 -11.58
C VAL A 156 -0.31 2.97 -12.44
N MET A 157 0.63 3.91 -12.43
CA MET A 157 1.78 3.96 -13.32
C MET A 157 3.10 3.80 -12.54
N PRO A 158 4.24 3.53 -13.20
CA PRO A 158 5.54 3.45 -12.52
C PRO A 158 5.87 4.69 -11.68
N GLU A 159 5.41 5.87 -12.09
CA GLU A 159 5.64 7.14 -11.38
C GLU A 159 4.92 7.22 -10.03
N ASP A 160 3.86 6.43 -9.87
CA ASP A 160 3.09 6.32 -8.63
C ASP A 160 3.78 5.42 -7.59
N ILE A 161 4.91 4.77 -7.94
CA ILE A 161 5.67 3.94 -7.01
C ILE A 161 6.41 4.83 -6.01
N TYR A 162 6.00 4.75 -4.75
CA TYR A 162 6.67 5.39 -3.63
C TYR A 162 7.86 4.57 -3.11
N SER A 163 7.64 3.27 -2.90
CA SER A 163 8.63 2.39 -2.28
C SER A 163 8.51 0.95 -2.77
N LEU A 164 9.66 0.30 -2.97
CA LEU A 164 9.74 -1.14 -3.21
C LEU A 164 10.23 -1.84 -1.94
N GLY A 165 9.62 -2.97 -1.62
CA GLY A 165 10.09 -3.87 -0.56
C GLY A 165 11.30 -4.66 -1.03
N GLY A 166 12.30 -4.81 -0.17
CA GLY A 166 13.51 -5.56 -0.47
C GLY A 166 14.01 -6.35 0.74
N TYR A 167 14.96 -7.23 0.46
CA TYR A 167 15.64 -8.05 1.44
C TYR A 167 17.13 -7.76 1.36
N SER A 168 17.75 -7.46 2.50
CA SER A 168 19.19 -7.59 2.64
C SER A 168 19.52 -8.98 3.18
N SER A 169 20.76 -9.42 2.96
CA SER A 169 21.32 -10.53 3.73
C SER A 169 21.20 -10.26 5.24
N PRO A 170 21.13 -11.32 6.09
CA PRO A 170 21.15 -11.18 7.53
C PRO A 170 22.32 -10.31 8.02
N LEU A 171 22.11 -9.53 9.09
CA LEU A 171 23.12 -8.60 9.60
C LEU A 171 24.46 -9.29 9.87
N LYS A 172 24.45 -10.51 10.40
CA LYS A 172 25.67 -11.28 10.66
C LYS A 172 26.47 -11.56 9.39
N GLU A 173 25.80 -11.86 8.28
CA GLU A 173 26.47 -12.08 7.00
C GLU A 173 27.02 -10.78 6.41
N LEU A 174 26.26 -9.69 6.52
CA LEU A 174 26.74 -8.36 6.11
C LEU A 174 27.96 -7.94 6.92
N VAL A 175 27.96 -8.18 8.24
CA VAL A 175 29.10 -7.91 9.12
C VAL A 175 30.30 -8.79 8.75
N ALA A 176 30.07 -10.08 8.44
CA ALA A 176 31.15 -10.95 7.99
C ALA A 176 31.80 -10.44 6.68
N GLN A 177 30.98 -10.03 5.70
CA GLN A 177 31.48 -9.44 4.45
C GLN A 177 32.20 -8.11 4.68
N ALA A 178 31.65 -7.24 5.53
CA ALA A 178 32.28 -5.97 5.89
C ALA A 178 33.62 -6.17 6.60
N ALA A 179 33.73 -7.17 7.48
CA ALA A 179 34.96 -7.47 8.19
C ALA A 179 36.10 -7.87 7.23
N GLU A 180 35.83 -8.67 6.20
CA GLU A 180 36.83 -9.01 5.18
C GLU A 180 37.32 -7.77 4.41
N LEU A 181 36.43 -6.79 4.14
CA LEU A 181 36.79 -5.54 3.48
C LEU A 181 37.62 -4.61 4.37
N VAL A 182 37.25 -4.50 5.66
CA VAL A 182 37.91 -3.63 6.63
C VAL A 182 39.29 -4.15 7.00
N TYR A 183 39.39 -5.43 7.35
CA TYR A 183 40.63 -6.00 7.86
C TYR A 183 41.56 -6.51 6.74
N ARG A 184 41.03 -6.71 5.52
CA ARG A 184 41.77 -7.28 4.37
C ARG A 184 42.48 -8.60 4.69
N ARG A 185 41.95 -9.31 5.68
CA ARG A 185 42.32 -10.65 6.13
C ARG A 185 41.08 -11.28 6.74
N SER A 186 41.14 -12.59 6.94
CA SER A 186 40.11 -13.29 7.71
C SER A 186 39.98 -12.66 9.10
N ALA A 187 38.79 -12.14 9.37
CA ALA A 187 38.48 -11.55 10.66
C ALA A 187 38.39 -12.64 11.74
N THR A 188 38.78 -12.30 12.96
CA THR A 188 38.53 -13.15 14.14
C THR A 188 37.07 -13.06 14.57
N ASP A 189 36.61 -13.99 15.42
CA ASP A 189 35.25 -13.96 15.94
C ASP A 189 34.99 -12.74 16.82
N GLU A 190 35.98 -12.31 17.61
CA GLU A 190 35.90 -11.12 18.44
C GLU A 190 35.75 -9.84 17.59
N GLU A 191 36.53 -9.72 16.51
CA GLU A 191 36.42 -8.60 15.57
C GLU A 191 35.06 -8.54 14.87
N ARG A 192 34.49 -9.70 14.51
CA ARG A 192 33.12 -9.78 13.96
C ARG A 192 32.07 -9.38 15.00
N GLN A 193 32.23 -9.80 16.25
CA GLN A 193 31.30 -9.44 17.33
C GLN A 193 31.34 -7.94 17.63
N ASN A 194 32.53 -7.34 17.66
CA ASN A 194 32.68 -5.89 17.87
C ASN A 194 32.04 -5.09 16.74
N LEU A 195 32.30 -5.46 15.47
CA LEU A 195 31.63 -4.83 14.32
C LEU A 195 30.11 -4.99 14.34
N LEU A 196 29.61 -6.14 14.79
CA LEU A 196 28.17 -6.37 14.93
C LEU A 196 27.55 -5.46 16.01
N LEU A 197 28.23 -5.30 17.14
CA LEU A 197 27.84 -4.38 18.22
C LEU A 197 27.84 -2.94 17.71
N ASP A 198 28.89 -2.51 17.02
CA ASP A 198 28.99 -1.17 16.45
C ASP A 198 27.88 -0.90 15.43
N ALA A 199 27.61 -1.85 14.53
CA ALA A 199 26.53 -1.75 13.56
C ALA A 199 25.15 -1.67 14.25
N THR A 200 24.94 -2.45 15.31
CA THR A 200 23.70 -2.43 16.10
C THR A 200 23.54 -1.09 16.83
N HIS A 201 24.60 -0.57 17.46
CA HIS A 201 24.58 0.73 18.13
C HIS A 201 24.37 1.89 17.14
N ALA A 202 24.86 1.77 15.91
CA ALA A 202 24.60 2.72 14.83
C ALA A 202 23.18 2.61 14.24
N GLY A 203 22.36 1.67 14.72
CA GLY A 203 20.99 1.47 14.24
C GLY A 203 20.90 0.80 12.86
N VAL A 204 21.97 0.11 12.43
CA VAL A 204 21.95 -0.64 11.17
C VAL A 204 20.98 -1.81 11.30
N SER A 205 19.95 -1.81 10.45
CA SER A 205 19.00 -2.92 10.34
C SER A 205 19.27 -3.74 9.07
N ALA A 206 18.93 -5.02 9.14
CA ALA A 206 19.04 -5.96 8.03
C ALA A 206 17.78 -6.82 7.94
N GLY A 207 17.52 -7.39 6.76
CA GLY A 207 16.34 -8.20 6.47
C GLY A 207 15.30 -7.42 5.65
N PRO A 208 13.99 -7.69 5.83
CA PRO A 208 12.94 -7.04 5.07
C PRO A 208 12.91 -5.53 5.35
N SER A 209 12.99 -4.72 4.31
CA SER A 209 12.90 -3.27 4.43
C SER A 209 12.20 -2.62 3.23
N TRP A 210 11.54 -1.50 3.50
CA TRP A 210 11.01 -0.61 2.47
C TRP A 210 12.11 0.34 2.01
N LEU A 211 12.39 0.40 0.71
CA LEU A 211 13.35 1.35 0.16
C LEU A 211 12.85 2.79 0.35
N ASN A 212 13.77 3.73 0.54
CA ASN A 212 13.44 5.15 0.41
C ASN A 212 13.22 5.53 -1.06
N MET A 213 12.63 6.70 -1.30
CA MET A 213 12.23 7.13 -2.63
C MET A 213 13.41 7.21 -3.62
N ASP A 214 14.59 7.66 -3.18
CA ASP A 214 15.77 7.73 -4.05
C ASP A 214 16.30 6.34 -4.43
N ALA A 215 16.32 5.41 -3.47
CA ALA A 215 16.71 4.03 -3.72
C ALA A 215 15.70 3.34 -4.67
N THR A 216 14.40 3.55 -4.45
CA THR A 216 13.33 3.09 -5.35
C THR A 216 13.54 3.59 -6.76
N ARG A 217 13.76 4.90 -6.95
CA ARG A 217 14.00 5.50 -8.27
C ARG A 217 15.23 4.90 -8.97
N ARG A 218 16.32 4.67 -8.25
CA ARG A 218 17.51 4.00 -8.80
C ARG A 218 17.22 2.57 -9.23
N VAL A 219 16.41 1.82 -8.48
CA VAL A 219 15.99 0.47 -8.87
C VAL A 219 15.17 0.54 -10.15
N LEU A 220 14.13 1.36 -10.20
CA LEU A 220 13.27 1.51 -11.38
C LEU A 220 14.07 1.92 -12.62
N ALA A 221 14.98 2.89 -12.49
CA ALA A 221 15.84 3.33 -13.59
C ALA A 221 16.76 2.23 -14.13
N ARG A 222 17.24 1.32 -13.27
CA ARG A 222 18.05 0.16 -13.71
C ARG A 222 17.22 -0.93 -14.37
N THR A 223 15.95 -1.09 -13.97
CA THR A 223 15.06 -2.10 -14.54
C THR A 223 14.52 -1.70 -15.91
N LYS A 224 14.35 -0.40 -16.17
CA LYS A 224 13.73 0.12 -17.39
C LYS A 224 14.34 -0.40 -18.71
N PRO A 225 15.68 -0.39 -18.94
CA PRO A 225 16.23 -0.90 -20.19
C PRO A 225 15.94 -2.39 -20.42
N GLN A 226 15.92 -3.17 -19.34
CA GLN A 226 15.62 -4.60 -19.42
C GLN A 226 14.14 -4.84 -19.71
N ALA A 227 13.25 -4.01 -19.15
CA ALA A 227 11.83 -4.04 -19.44
C ALA A 227 11.55 -3.75 -20.92
N GLU A 228 12.21 -2.75 -21.51
CA GLU A 228 12.10 -2.42 -22.94
C GLU A 228 12.51 -3.60 -23.84
N VAL A 229 13.63 -4.27 -23.53
CA VAL A 229 14.08 -5.46 -24.27
C VAL A 229 13.07 -6.61 -24.16
N LEU A 230 12.54 -6.86 -22.96
CA LEU A 230 11.54 -7.92 -22.73
C LEU A 230 10.23 -7.62 -23.47
N HIS A 231 9.85 -6.35 -23.54
CA HIS A 231 8.67 -5.90 -24.27
C HIS A 231 8.83 -6.16 -25.79
N ASP A 232 10.01 -5.91 -26.35
CA ASP A 232 10.32 -6.25 -27.75
C ASP A 232 10.26 -7.76 -28.02
N VAL A 233 10.75 -8.58 -27.09
CA VAL A 233 10.68 -10.04 -27.21
C VAL A 233 9.22 -10.50 -27.21
N LYS A 234 8.40 -9.98 -26.29
CA LYS A 234 6.98 -10.32 -26.18
C LYS A 234 6.21 -9.93 -27.45
N ARG A 235 6.41 -8.70 -27.96
CA ARG A 235 5.81 -8.27 -29.23
C ARG A 235 6.12 -9.22 -30.39
N ARG A 236 7.37 -9.69 -30.50
CA ARG A 236 7.78 -10.63 -31.55
C ARG A 236 7.15 -12.01 -31.38
N GLN A 237 6.94 -12.46 -30.14
CA GLN A 237 6.25 -13.73 -29.85
C GLN A 237 4.77 -13.64 -30.23
N ASP A 238 4.11 -12.54 -29.89
CA ASP A 238 2.69 -12.31 -30.21
C ASP A 238 2.47 -12.12 -31.72
N SER A 239 3.46 -11.55 -32.43
CA SER A 239 3.41 -11.37 -33.89
C SER A 239 3.79 -12.62 -34.69
N GLY A 240 4.40 -13.63 -34.04
CA GLY A 240 4.93 -14.84 -34.68
C GLY A 240 3.97 -16.03 -34.69
N PHE A 241 2.79 -15.88 -34.07
CA PHE A 241 1.68 -16.82 -34.14
C PHE A 241 0.52 -16.16 -34.91
N SER A 242 0.61 -16.12 -36.24
CA SER A 242 -0.54 -15.91 -37.13
C SER A 242 -0.51 -16.93 -38.26
#